data_AF-A0A1B6I1J4-F1
#
_entry.id   AF-A0A1B6I1J4-F1
#
_cell.length_a   1.000
_cell.length_b   1.000
_cell.length_c   1.000
_cell.angle_alpha   90.00
_cell.angle_beta   90.00
_cell.angle_gamma   90.00
#
_symmetry.space_group_name_H-M   'P 1'
#
loop_
_entity.id
_entity.type
_entity.pdbx_description
1 polymer ?
#
loop_
_entity_poly.entity_id
_entity_poly.type
_entity_poly.pdbx_seq_one_letter_code
_entity_poly.pdbx_strand_id
1 'polypeptide(L)'
;MLPEESPEDLPAATENGEYVIPELEFKIPSAHITLSPKKHVTYTITIVKEGSSPDSHPSVIERRYTEFLELYTGLHQEFPAIMANYNFPKKVVLGNFKNETIDMRKCGFEVLLSVVAQNEKIRESSSVINFFLGKEQSEALKLIGEKNYSAAIAPLEMIFRLLNKLFTNRHPLVLRALCLLVACCDAAGVVWTQKYAETAVTRYEAVSDADSLRYYVPLLQLCVRLLPGAEALQERLSSMKRRGMKVVGCPPLLDAVLADFPSTSGQT
;
A
#
# COMPACT_ATOMS: atom_id res chain seq x y z
N MET A 1 -15.18 -4.29 -12.45
CA MET A 1 -14.97 -5.76 -12.51
C MET A 1 -14.04 -6.08 -11.37
N LEU A 2 -14.53 -6.78 -10.35
CA LEU A 2 -13.69 -7.24 -9.24
C LEU A 2 -12.80 -8.36 -9.79
N PRO A 3 -11.50 -8.32 -9.54
CA PRO A 3 -10.66 -9.48 -9.76
C PRO A 3 -10.80 -10.40 -8.54
N GLU A 4 -11.22 -11.65 -8.76
CA GLU A 4 -11.36 -12.69 -7.75
C GLU A 4 -9.97 -12.96 -7.15
N GLU A 5 -9.69 -12.46 -5.94
CA GLU A 5 -8.61 -13.06 -5.14
C GLU A 5 -9.20 -14.37 -4.58
N SER A 6 -8.66 -15.49 -5.05
CA SER A 6 -9.03 -16.81 -4.54
C SER A 6 -8.46 -16.95 -3.12
N PRO A 7 -9.03 -17.82 -2.28
CA PRO A 7 -8.49 -18.10 -0.94
C PRO A 7 -7.04 -18.64 -0.92
N GLU A 8 -6.42 -18.89 -2.08
CA GLU A 8 -5.10 -19.52 -2.23
C GLU A 8 -3.94 -18.53 -2.30
N ASP A 9 -4.16 -17.21 -2.30
CA ASP A 9 -3.08 -16.19 -2.32
C ASP A 9 -2.39 -15.97 -0.96
N LEU A 10 -2.57 -16.89 0.00
CA LEU A 10 -1.75 -16.96 1.20
C LEU A 10 -0.34 -17.42 0.79
N PRO A 11 0.73 -16.71 1.17
CA PRO A 11 2.08 -17.22 0.97
C PRO A 11 2.18 -18.61 1.62
N ALA A 12 2.60 -19.60 0.83
CA ALA A 12 2.79 -20.95 1.33
C ALA A 12 3.76 -20.91 2.51
N ALA A 13 3.32 -21.38 3.67
CA ALA A 13 4.21 -21.61 4.80
C ALA A 13 5.17 -22.73 4.42
N THR A 14 6.48 -22.50 4.55
CA THR A 14 7.44 -23.60 4.47
C THR A 14 7.25 -24.56 5.65
N GLU A 15 7.80 -25.77 5.56
CA GLU A 15 7.78 -26.79 6.64
C GLU A 15 8.33 -26.27 7.99
N ASN A 16 9.02 -25.11 7.99
CA ASN A 16 9.56 -24.44 9.17
C ASN A 16 8.71 -23.27 9.69
N GLY A 17 7.52 -23.01 9.12
CA GLY A 17 6.64 -21.91 9.53
C GLY A 17 7.11 -20.52 9.09
N GLU A 18 8.18 -20.42 8.30
CA GLU A 18 8.59 -19.17 7.66
C GLU A 18 7.73 -18.93 6.40
N TYR A 19 7.06 -17.77 6.38
CA TYR A 19 6.34 -17.28 5.21
C TYR A 19 7.35 -16.77 4.18
N VAL A 20 7.45 -17.45 3.03
CA VAL A 20 8.23 -16.94 1.91
C VAL A 20 7.44 -15.81 1.27
N ILE A 21 7.99 -14.60 1.30
CA ILE A 21 7.45 -13.52 0.48
C ILE A 21 7.75 -13.92 -0.97
N PRO A 22 6.73 -14.09 -1.83
CA PRO A 22 6.95 -14.39 -3.25
C PRO A 22 7.89 -13.35 -3.86
N GLU A 23 8.75 -13.80 -4.78
CA GLU A 23 9.74 -12.94 -5.42
C GLU A 23 9.02 -11.79 -6.13
N LEU A 24 9.45 -10.55 -5.88
CA LEU A 24 8.78 -9.36 -6.42
C LEU A 24 9.45 -8.98 -7.73
N GLU A 25 8.68 -8.94 -8.82
CA GLU A 25 9.19 -8.47 -10.11
C GLU A 25 8.67 -7.06 -10.41
N PHE A 26 9.60 -6.19 -10.78
CA PHE A 26 9.33 -4.84 -11.25
C PHE A 26 9.68 -4.72 -12.73
N LYS A 27 8.73 -4.27 -13.54
CA LYS A 27 8.93 -3.98 -14.96
C LYS A 27 8.48 -2.57 -15.30
N ILE A 28 9.11 -1.95 -16.29
CA ILE A 28 8.70 -0.67 -16.84
C ILE A 28 8.29 -0.90 -18.30
N PRO A 29 7.07 -1.39 -18.57
CA PRO A 29 6.65 -1.75 -19.93
C PRO A 29 6.66 -0.55 -20.88
N SER A 30 6.34 0.65 -20.39
CA SER A 30 6.18 1.82 -21.24
C SER A 30 6.63 3.11 -20.56
N ALA A 31 6.86 4.11 -21.40
CA ALA A 31 7.06 5.49 -21.00
C ALA A 31 6.32 6.40 -21.99
N HIS A 32 5.75 7.48 -21.49
CA HIS A 32 5.01 8.43 -22.31
C HIS A 32 5.34 9.87 -21.90
N ILE A 33 5.07 10.82 -22.81
CA ILE A 33 5.30 12.24 -22.56
C ILE A 33 4.02 12.87 -22.01
N THR A 34 4.06 13.30 -20.76
CA THR A 34 2.98 14.06 -20.13
C THR A 34 3.18 15.55 -20.38
N LEU A 35 2.15 16.24 -20.91
CA LEU A 35 2.27 17.64 -21.32
C LEU A 35 1.96 18.64 -20.20
N SER A 36 1.06 18.31 -19.28
CA SER A 36 0.56 19.18 -18.20
C SER A 36 0.93 18.64 -16.82
N PRO A 37 1.24 19.48 -15.81
CA PRO A 37 1.34 20.95 -15.87
C PRO A 37 2.64 21.46 -16.53
N LYS A 38 3.66 20.61 -16.67
CA LYS A 38 4.89 20.88 -17.41
C LYS A 38 5.30 19.63 -18.17
N LYS A 39 5.82 19.78 -19.39
CA LYS A 39 6.24 18.66 -20.23
C LYS A 39 7.31 17.80 -19.53
N HIS A 40 7.02 16.52 -19.32
CA HIS A 40 7.95 15.55 -18.72
C HIS A 40 7.72 14.13 -19.26
N VAL A 41 8.65 13.23 -18.98
CA VAL A 41 8.50 11.80 -19.28
C VAL A 41 8.00 11.10 -18.01
N THR A 42 6.97 10.28 -18.18
CA THR A 42 6.36 9.44 -17.16
C THR A 42 6.55 7.99 -17.54
N TYR A 43 6.99 7.19 -16.57
CA TYR A 43 7.28 5.78 -16.70
C TYR A 43 6.18 5.01 -15.99
N THR A 44 5.57 4.06 -16.70
CA THR A 44 4.58 3.15 -16.13
C THR A 44 5.33 1.96 -15.55
N ILE A 45 5.14 1.69 -14.27
CA ILE A 45 5.79 0.63 -13.52
C ILE A 45 4.74 -0.42 -13.17
N THR A 46 5.00 -1.68 -13.53
CA THR A 46 4.18 -2.83 -13.14
C THR A 46 4.90 -3.62 -12.06
N ILE A 47 4.18 -3.93 -10.99
CA ILE A 47 4.65 -4.73 -9.85
C ILE A 47 3.84 -6.02 -9.81
N VAL A 48 4.52 -7.15 -9.92
CA VAL A 48 3.89 -8.47 -9.88
C VAL A 48 4.56 -9.35 -8.83
N LYS A 49 3.78 -10.24 -8.21
CA LYS A 49 4.31 -11.36 -7.45
C LYS A 49 4.69 -12.47 -8.42
N GLU A 50 5.94 -12.90 -8.35
CA GLU A 50 6.40 -14.12 -9.00
C GLU A 50 6.07 -15.32 -8.11
N GLY A 51 5.43 -16.32 -8.70
CA GLY A 51 4.90 -17.48 -8.00
C GLY A 51 4.49 -18.59 -8.96
N SER A 52 3.97 -19.69 -8.39
CA SER A 52 3.52 -20.86 -9.16
C SER A 52 2.29 -20.57 -10.04
N SER A 53 1.48 -19.57 -9.67
CA SER A 53 0.36 -19.06 -10.45
C SER A 53 0.67 -17.65 -10.97
N PRO A 54 0.17 -17.28 -12.17
CA PRO A 54 0.25 -15.90 -12.65
C PRO A 54 -0.45 -14.93 -11.69
N ASP A 55 0.19 -13.80 -11.38
CA ASP A 55 -0.43 -12.71 -10.63
C ASP A 55 -1.65 -12.18 -11.41
N SER A 56 -2.84 -12.46 -10.88
CA SER A 56 -4.13 -12.07 -11.45
C SER A 56 -4.38 -10.57 -11.37
N HIS A 57 -3.61 -9.84 -10.55
CA HIS A 57 -3.88 -8.45 -10.19
C HIS A 57 -2.59 -7.61 -10.16
N PRO A 58 -1.87 -7.44 -11.29
CA PRO A 58 -0.67 -6.63 -11.35
C PRO A 58 -0.95 -5.22 -10.82
N SER A 59 -0.07 -4.73 -9.94
CA SER A 59 -0.16 -3.34 -9.46
C SER A 59 0.56 -2.42 -10.45
N VAL A 60 -0.06 -1.29 -10.78
CA VAL A 60 0.51 -0.33 -11.74
C VAL A 60 0.60 1.04 -11.09
N ILE A 61 1.77 1.66 -11.15
CA ILE A 61 1.99 3.05 -10.74
C ILE A 61 2.72 3.83 -11.83
N GLU A 62 2.68 5.14 -11.75
CA GLU A 62 3.34 6.02 -12.70
C GLU A 62 4.27 6.99 -12.00
N ARG A 63 5.53 7.04 -12.45
CA ARG A 63 6.56 7.90 -11.88
C ARG A 63 7.38 8.60 -12.96
N ARG A 64 7.85 9.80 -12.67
CA ARG A 64 8.78 10.57 -13.50
C ARG A 64 10.20 10.46 -12.96
N TYR A 65 11.17 10.86 -13.79
CA TYR A 65 12.60 10.83 -13.47
C TYR A 65 12.94 11.40 -12.08
N THR A 66 12.33 12.53 -11.70
CA THR A 66 12.65 13.19 -10.43
C THR A 66 12.22 12.38 -9.21
N GLU A 67 11.12 11.62 -9.31
CA GLU A 67 10.66 10.75 -8.21
C GLU A 67 11.59 9.54 -8.06
N PHE A 68 12.12 8.99 -9.18
CA PHE A 68 13.18 7.99 -9.12
C PHE A 68 14.48 8.53 -8.53
N LEU A 69 14.81 9.80 -8.84
CA LEU A 69 16.01 10.45 -8.28
C LEU A 69 15.87 10.66 -6.77
N GLU A 70 14.69 11.06 -6.30
CA GLU A 70 14.36 11.18 -4.88
C GLU A 70 14.50 9.81 -4.17
N LEU A 71 13.93 8.75 -4.76
CA LEU A 71 14.10 7.38 -4.27
C LEU A 71 15.59 7.00 -4.16
N TYR A 72 16.36 7.16 -5.25
CA TYR A 72 17.78 6.83 -5.26
C TYR A 72 18.56 7.62 -4.21
N THR A 73 18.28 8.92 -4.08
CA THR A 73 18.97 9.79 -3.13
C THR A 73 18.70 9.36 -1.69
N GLY A 74 17.44 9.06 -1.36
CA GLY A 74 17.06 8.55 -0.04
C GLY A 74 17.73 7.19 0.25
N LEU A 75 17.69 6.26 -0.70
CA LEU A 75 18.35 4.96 -0.54
C LEU A 75 19.87 5.06 -0.43
N HIS A 76 20.51 5.96 -1.16
CA HIS A 76 21.95 6.17 -1.06
C HIS A 76 22.34 6.77 0.29
N GLN A 77 21.47 7.58 0.91
CA GLN A 77 21.69 8.13 2.25
C GLN A 77 21.45 7.08 3.35
N GLU A 78 20.36 6.32 3.25
CA GLU A 78 19.96 5.34 4.25
C GLU A 78 20.78 4.03 4.17
N PHE A 79 21.15 3.60 2.95
CA PHE A 79 21.82 2.31 2.67
C PHE A 79 23.03 2.45 1.73
N PRO A 80 24.05 3.26 2.07
CA PRO A 80 25.17 3.57 1.17
C PRO A 80 25.94 2.33 0.72
N ALA A 81 26.09 1.32 1.57
CA ALA A 81 26.81 0.09 1.24
C ALA A 81 26.09 -0.74 0.16
N ILE A 82 24.76 -0.82 0.22
CA ILE A 82 23.95 -1.54 -0.77
C ILE A 82 23.94 -0.76 -2.09
N MET A 83 23.90 0.58 -2.00
CA MET A 83 23.82 1.47 -3.16
C MET A 83 25.17 1.75 -3.83
N ALA A 84 26.30 1.34 -3.24
CA ALA A 84 27.65 1.73 -3.67
C ALA A 84 27.96 1.36 -5.14
N ASN A 85 27.43 0.25 -5.64
CA ASN A 85 27.69 -0.24 -6.99
C ASN A 85 26.61 0.18 -8.00
N TYR A 86 25.56 0.85 -7.56
CA TYR A 86 24.46 1.24 -8.42
C TYR A 86 24.72 2.62 -9.04
N ASN A 87 24.79 2.65 -10.38
CA ASN A 87 24.98 3.87 -11.16
C ASN A 87 23.63 4.44 -11.60
N PHE A 88 23.12 5.45 -10.88
CA PHE A 88 21.84 6.07 -11.24
C PHE A 88 21.92 6.83 -12.58
N PRO A 89 20.91 6.70 -13.47
CA PRO A 89 20.87 7.41 -14.74
C PRO A 89 21.00 8.93 -14.57
N LYS A 90 21.98 9.54 -15.23
CA LYS A 90 22.28 10.97 -15.10
C LYS A 90 21.13 11.85 -15.61
N LYS A 91 21.01 13.03 -15.02
CA LYS A 91 20.10 14.07 -15.49
C LYS A 91 20.59 14.58 -16.84
N VAL A 92 19.69 14.62 -17.82
CA VAL A 92 19.97 15.07 -19.19
C VAL A 92 19.18 16.34 -19.46
N VAL A 93 19.86 17.44 -19.80
CA VAL A 93 19.23 18.75 -20.06
C VAL A 93 18.72 18.85 -21.50
N LEU A 94 19.48 18.30 -22.46
CA LEU A 94 19.15 18.30 -23.89
C LEU A 94 18.90 16.87 -24.38
N GLY A 95 17.78 16.63 -25.05
CA GLY A 95 17.44 15.29 -25.55
C GLY A 95 16.72 14.39 -24.55
N ASN A 96 16.18 14.94 -23.46
CA ASN A 96 15.44 14.20 -22.43
C ASN A 96 14.22 13.41 -22.96
N PHE A 97 13.73 13.75 -24.14
CA PHE A 97 12.60 13.09 -24.80
C PHE A 97 13.02 12.16 -25.95
N LYS A 98 14.34 11.97 -26.17
CA LYS A 98 14.84 11.02 -27.16
C LYS A 98 14.60 9.59 -26.66
N ASN A 99 14.20 8.69 -27.56
CA ASN A 99 13.95 7.29 -27.24
C ASN A 99 15.18 6.64 -26.58
N GLU A 100 16.40 6.90 -27.09
CA GLU A 100 17.61 6.33 -26.49
C GLU A 100 17.80 6.75 -25.02
N THR A 101 17.43 7.99 -24.68
CA THR A 101 17.51 8.48 -23.30
C THR A 101 16.43 7.88 -22.41
N ILE A 102 15.24 7.68 -22.96
CA ILE A 102 14.11 7.06 -22.26
C ILE A 102 14.45 5.60 -21.96
N ASP A 103 14.90 4.83 -22.96
CA ASP A 103 15.20 3.39 -22.83
C ASP A 103 16.36 3.13 -21.87
N MET A 104 17.46 3.89 -21.97
CA MET A 104 18.56 3.82 -21.01
C MET A 104 18.07 4.02 -19.56
N ARG A 105 17.16 4.99 -19.35
CA ARG A 105 16.60 5.24 -18.02
C ARG A 105 15.69 4.13 -17.56
N LYS A 106 14.85 3.56 -18.44
CA LYS A 106 14.01 2.40 -18.11
C LYS A 106 14.87 1.27 -17.55
N CYS A 107 15.93 0.88 -18.25
CA CYS A 107 16.84 -0.17 -17.79
C CYS A 107 17.49 0.18 -16.43
N GLY A 108 18.00 1.41 -16.28
CA GLY A 108 18.60 1.83 -15.01
C GLY A 108 17.60 1.81 -13.84
N PHE A 109 16.36 2.22 -14.07
CA PHE A 109 15.30 2.21 -13.07
C PHE A 109 14.86 0.80 -12.70
N GLU A 110 14.75 -0.12 -13.66
CA GLU A 110 14.46 -1.52 -13.38
C GLU A 110 15.54 -2.16 -12.49
N VAL A 111 16.82 -1.86 -12.74
CA VAL A 111 17.92 -2.30 -11.86
C VAL A 111 17.77 -1.73 -10.44
N LEU A 112 17.39 -0.45 -10.29
CA LEU A 112 17.13 0.14 -8.97
C LEU A 112 16.00 -0.58 -8.23
N LEU A 113 14.90 -0.84 -8.92
CA LEU A 113 13.74 -1.51 -8.35
C LEU A 113 14.03 -2.99 -8.02
N SER A 114 14.92 -3.65 -8.77
CA SER A 114 15.40 -4.98 -8.43
C SER A 114 16.18 -5.01 -7.10
N VAL A 115 16.99 -3.98 -6.82
CA VAL A 115 17.66 -3.83 -5.50
C VAL A 115 16.63 -3.70 -4.38
N VAL A 116 15.54 -2.95 -4.62
CA VAL A 116 14.43 -2.83 -3.67
C VAL A 116 13.72 -4.18 -3.47
N ALA A 117 13.46 -4.93 -4.56
CA ALA A 117 12.81 -6.23 -4.51
C ALA A 117 13.56 -7.23 -3.61
N GLN A 118 14.88 -7.25 -3.71
CA GLN A 118 15.74 -8.25 -3.07
C GLN A 118 16.07 -7.96 -1.60
N ASN A 119 15.69 -6.79 -1.08
CA ASN A 119 16.14 -6.37 0.26
C ASN A 119 14.98 -5.84 1.11
N GLU A 120 14.53 -6.63 2.07
CA GLU A 120 13.38 -6.32 2.93
C GLU A 120 13.54 -4.99 3.69
N LYS A 121 14.72 -4.75 4.27
CA LYS A 121 15.01 -3.50 4.99
C LYS A 121 14.90 -2.26 4.09
N ILE A 122 15.26 -2.40 2.81
CA ILE A 122 15.09 -1.33 1.83
C ILE A 122 13.59 -1.12 1.54
N ARG A 123 12.80 -2.20 1.41
CA ARG A 123 11.35 -2.09 1.17
C ARG A 123 10.63 -1.31 2.26
N GLU A 124 11.08 -1.44 3.50
CA GLU A 124 10.53 -0.72 4.67
C GLU A 124 11.02 0.73 4.80
N SER A 125 11.99 1.16 3.99
CA SER A 125 12.50 2.53 4.05
C SER A 125 11.44 3.56 3.73
N SER A 126 11.55 4.72 4.38
CA SER A 126 10.62 5.84 4.17
C SER A 126 10.59 6.28 2.70
N SER A 127 11.75 6.26 2.05
CA SER A 127 11.95 6.63 0.65
C SER A 127 11.23 5.67 -0.31
N VAL A 128 11.26 4.37 -0.04
CA VAL A 128 10.56 3.35 -0.84
C VAL A 128 9.04 3.43 -0.64
N ILE A 129 8.59 3.54 0.61
CA ILE A 129 7.16 3.68 0.91
C ILE A 129 6.59 4.92 0.23
N ASN A 130 7.28 6.06 0.34
CA ASN A 130 6.88 7.30 -0.33
C ASN A 130 6.90 7.16 -1.86
N PHE A 131 7.92 6.52 -2.42
CA PHE A 131 7.99 6.27 -3.85
C PHE A 131 6.81 5.43 -4.34
N PHE A 132 6.40 4.39 -3.63
CA PHE A 132 5.30 3.53 -4.08
C PHE A 132 3.91 4.08 -3.80
N LEU A 133 3.73 4.85 -2.72
CA LEU A 133 2.41 5.18 -2.21
C LEU A 133 2.15 6.67 -2.05
N GLY A 134 3.17 7.53 -1.99
CA GLY A 134 3.03 8.92 -1.55
C GLY A 134 2.04 9.73 -2.38
N LYS A 135 2.12 9.61 -3.71
CA LYS A 135 1.21 10.29 -4.65
C LYS A 135 -0.23 9.77 -4.52
N GLU A 136 -0.41 8.46 -4.54
CA GLU A 136 -1.71 7.80 -4.48
C GLU A 136 -2.39 8.02 -3.13
N GLN A 137 -1.62 7.99 -2.05
CA GLN A 137 -2.09 8.25 -0.69
C GLN A 137 -2.50 9.71 -0.54
N SER A 138 -1.71 10.66 -1.05
CA SER A 138 -2.07 12.08 -1.02
C SER A 138 -3.40 12.34 -1.73
N GLU A 139 -3.61 11.73 -2.89
CA GLU A 139 -4.88 11.83 -3.63
C GLU A 139 -6.05 11.19 -2.86
N ALA A 140 -5.86 9.98 -2.32
CA ALA A 140 -6.89 9.32 -1.52
C ALA A 140 -7.30 10.15 -0.29
N LEU A 141 -6.32 10.70 0.45
CA LEU A 141 -6.56 11.51 1.64
C LEU A 141 -7.23 12.85 1.29
N LYS A 142 -6.86 13.46 0.15
CA LYS A 142 -7.56 14.64 -0.36
C LYS A 142 -9.04 14.35 -0.63
N LEU A 143 -9.33 13.27 -1.37
CA LEU A 143 -10.71 12.86 -1.68
C LEU A 143 -11.51 12.55 -0.40
N ILE A 144 -10.90 11.91 0.59
CA ILE A 144 -11.50 11.67 1.91
C ILE A 144 -11.80 12.99 2.63
N GLY A 145 -10.87 13.95 2.61
CA GLY A 145 -11.06 15.29 3.18
C GLY A 145 -12.20 16.07 2.53
N GLU A 146 -12.39 15.88 1.22
CA GLU A 146 -13.51 16.40 0.43
C GLU A 146 -14.81 15.58 0.62
N LYS A 147 -14.79 14.54 1.46
CA LYS A 147 -15.88 13.56 1.68
C LYS A 147 -16.31 12.82 0.41
N ASN A 148 -15.46 12.80 -0.61
CA ASN A 148 -15.67 12.04 -1.84
C ASN A 148 -15.19 10.59 -1.67
N TYR A 149 -15.81 9.87 -0.74
CA TYR A 149 -15.41 8.51 -0.36
C TYR A 149 -15.46 7.54 -1.54
N SER A 150 -16.46 7.67 -2.42
CA SER A 150 -16.59 6.79 -3.59
C SER A 150 -15.39 6.92 -4.54
N ALA A 151 -14.86 8.12 -4.76
CA ALA A 151 -13.69 8.33 -5.60
C ALA A 151 -12.39 7.87 -4.91
N ALA A 152 -12.33 7.94 -3.58
CA ALA A 152 -11.17 7.52 -2.80
C ALA A 152 -10.98 5.99 -2.77
N ILE A 153 -12.02 5.18 -3.03
CA ILE A 153 -11.92 3.71 -3.00
C ILE A 153 -10.87 3.18 -3.98
N ALA A 154 -10.88 3.65 -5.24
CA ALA A 154 -9.97 3.15 -6.27
C ALA A 154 -8.47 3.30 -5.91
N PRO A 155 -7.98 4.49 -5.50
CA PRO A 155 -6.60 4.62 -5.06
C PRO A 155 -6.31 3.83 -3.77
N LEU A 156 -7.25 3.74 -2.82
CA LEU A 156 -7.08 2.95 -1.60
C LEU A 156 -6.95 1.44 -1.88
N GLU A 157 -7.76 0.90 -2.80
CA GLU A 157 -7.65 -0.49 -3.22
C GLU A 157 -6.31 -0.77 -3.89
N MET A 158 -5.85 0.14 -4.75
CA MET A 158 -4.54 0.05 -5.37
C MET A 158 -3.43 0.02 -4.31
N ILE A 159 -3.46 0.94 -3.35
CA ILE A 159 -2.52 1.00 -2.21
C ILE A 159 -2.54 -0.31 -1.43
N PHE A 160 -3.72 -0.81 -1.07
CA PHE A 160 -3.87 -2.07 -0.34
C PHE A 160 -3.28 -3.25 -1.13
N ARG A 161 -3.59 -3.37 -2.43
CA ARG A 161 -3.04 -4.43 -3.29
C ARG A 161 -1.52 -4.36 -3.38
N LEU A 162 -0.96 -3.17 -3.58
CA LEU A 162 0.50 -3.01 -3.66
C LEU A 162 1.18 -3.33 -2.32
N LEU A 163 0.61 -2.89 -1.20
CA LEU A 163 1.13 -3.22 0.12
C LEU A 163 1.11 -4.73 0.41
N ASN A 164 0.07 -5.46 -0.02
CA ASN A 164 0.03 -6.93 0.07
C ASN A 164 1.08 -7.63 -0.82
N LYS A 165 1.63 -6.92 -1.81
CA LYS A 165 2.78 -7.40 -2.59
C LYS A 165 4.09 -7.15 -1.85
N LEU A 166 4.25 -5.95 -1.32
CA LEU A 166 5.51 -5.55 -0.67
C LEU A 166 5.73 -6.19 0.71
N PHE A 167 4.64 -6.51 1.42
CA PHE A 167 4.68 -6.95 2.82
C PHE A 167 3.73 -8.11 3.09
N THR A 168 3.92 -8.75 4.25
CA THR A 168 3.00 -9.79 4.75
C THR A 168 1.61 -9.22 5.04
N ASN A 169 0.60 -10.09 5.00
CA ASN A 169 -0.81 -9.70 5.18
C ASN A 169 -1.14 -9.00 6.52
N ARG A 170 -0.27 -9.15 7.53
CA ARG A 170 -0.38 -8.59 8.87
C ARG A 170 0.62 -7.46 9.16
N HIS A 171 1.40 -7.05 8.17
CA HIS A 171 2.30 -5.91 8.33
C HIS A 171 1.49 -4.64 8.70
N PRO A 172 1.97 -3.78 9.62
CA PRO A 172 1.21 -2.62 10.10
C PRO A 172 0.68 -1.70 8.99
N LEU A 173 1.48 -1.49 7.93
CA LEU A 173 1.04 -0.69 6.77
C LEU A 173 -0.12 -1.34 6.02
N VAL A 174 -0.10 -2.66 5.86
CA VAL A 174 -1.16 -3.43 5.19
C VAL A 174 -2.45 -3.36 6.00
N LEU A 175 -2.36 -3.58 7.32
CA LEU A 175 -3.50 -3.51 8.22
C LEU A 175 -4.12 -2.11 8.27
N ARG A 176 -3.29 -1.06 8.36
CA ARG A 176 -3.76 0.33 8.32
C ARG A 176 -4.45 0.66 7.01
N ALA A 177 -3.88 0.28 5.87
CA ALA A 177 -4.48 0.49 4.55
C ALA A 177 -5.82 -0.25 4.41
N LEU A 178 -5.90 -1.49 4.90
CA LEU A 178 -7.14 -2.26 4.91
C LEU A 178 -8.21 -1.62 5.78
N CYS A 179 -7.86 -1.17 6.99
CA CYS A 179 -8.79 -0.44 7.86
C CYS A 179 -9.30 0.85 7.22
N LEU A 180 -8.42 1.63 6.57
CA LEU A 180 -8.81 2.84 5.84
C LEU A 180 -9.77 2.51 4.69
N LEU A 181 -9.47 1.47 3.92
CA LEU A 181 -10.31 1.00 2.81
C LEU A 181 -11.68 0.55 3.30
N VAL A 182 -11.76 -0.28 4.36
CA VAL A 182 -13.03 -0.70 4.97
C VAL A 182 -13.86 0.50 5.41
N ALA A 183 -13.25 1.44 6.13
CA ALA A 183 -13.93 2.62 6.62
C ALA A 183 -14.43 3.53 5.49
N CYS A 184 -13.63 3.71 4.44
CA CYS A 184 -14.00 4.50 3.26
C CYS A 184 -15.13 3.83 2.46
N CYS A 185 -15.10 2.50 2.32
CA CYS A 185 -16.16 1.72 1.70
C CYS A 185 -17.49 1.81 2.48
N ASP A 186 -17.46 1.72 3.82
CA ASP A 186 -18.64 1.94 4.68
C ASP A 186 -19.21 3.35 4.47
N ALA A 187 -18.35 4.37 4.52
CA ALA A 187 -18.76 5.76 4.32
C ALA A 187 -19.35 6.03 2.92
N ALA A 188 -18.90 5.30 1.90
CA ALA A 188 -19.45 5.35 0.56
C ALA A 188 -20.72 4.50 0.36
N GLY A 189 -21.06 3.62 1.31
CA GLY A 189 -22.21 2.72 1.22
C GLY A 189 -22.08 1.62 0.17
N VAL A 190 -20.86 1.15 -0.14
CA VAL A 190 -20.66 0.13 -1.19
C VAL A 190 -20.98 -1.28 -0.68
N VAL A 191 -21.59 -2.10 -1.55
CA VAL A 191 -22.10 -3.44 -1.17
C VAL A 191 -20.98 -4.42 -0.81
N TRP A 192 -19.80 -4.29 -1.42
CA TRP A 192 -18.66 -5.18 -1.17
C TRP A 192 -17.81 -4.80 0.07
N THR A 193 -18.24 -3.82 0.88
CA THR A 193 -17.57 -3.47 2.14
C THR A 193 -17.40 -4.68 3.06
N GLN A 194 -18.38 -5.58 3.07
CA GLN A 194 -18.37 -6.79 3.91
C GLN A 194 -17.15 -7.66 3.66
N LYS A 195 -16.74 -7.86 2.40
CA LYS A 195 -15.56 -8.70 2.07
C LYS A 195 -14.26 -8.14 2.64
N TYR A 196 -14.08 -6.81 2.54
CA TYR A 196 -12.91 -6.16 3.14
C TYR A 196 -12.97 -6.20 4.67
N ALA A 197 -14.16 -6.05 5.26
CA ALA A 197 -14.36 -6.10 6.70
C ALA A 197 -14.06 -7.51 7.27
N GLU A 198 -14.53 -8.58 6.62
CA GLU A 198 -14.20 -9.97 6.97
C GLU A 198 -12.70 -10.21 6.87
N THR A 199 -12.08 -9.79 5.76
CA THR A 199 -10.63 -9.90 5.55
C THR A 199 -9.85 -9.19 6.65
N ALA A 200 -10.31 -8.01 7.07
CA ALA A 200 -9.70 -7.25 8.15
C ALA A 200 -9.79 -8.02 9.47
N VAL A 201 -10.98 -8.43 9.89
CA VAL A 201 -11.17 -9.18 11.16
C VAL A 201 -10.28 -10.42 11.22
N THR A 202 -10.25 -11.22 10.16
CA THR A 202 -9.42 -12.43 10.07
C THR A 202 -7.93 -12.13 10.22
N ARG A 203 -7.44 -11.04 9.61
CA ARG A 203 -6.03 -10.67 9.71
C ARG A 203 -5.65 -10.23 11.12
N TYR A 204 -6.55 -9.58 11.85
CA TYR A 204 -6.32 -9.11 13.22
C TYR A 204 -6.31 -10.22 14.29
N GLU A 205 -6.79 -11.44 14.01
CA GLU A 205 -6.89 -12.49 15.03
C GLU A 205 -5.56 -12.93 15.63
N ALA A 206 -4.46 -12.79 14.88
CA ALA A 206 -3.11 -13.16 15.30
C ALA A 206 -2.19 -11.94 15.51
N VAL A 207 -2.74 -10.72 15.54
CA VAL A 207 -1.95 -9.50 15.76
C VAL A 207 -1.79 -9.27 17.26
N SER A 208 -0.54 -9.18 17.71
CA SER A 208 -0.16 -8.87 19.10
C SER A 208 0.48 -7.49 19.26
N ASP A 209 0.85 -6.85 18.15
CA ASP A 209 1.48 -5.52 18.12
C ASP A 209 0.51 -4.43 18.60
N ALA A 210 0.94 -3.64 19.59
CA ALA A 210 0.10 -2.65 20.25
C ALA A 210 -0.33 -1.51 19.30
N ASP A 211 0.57 -1.08 18.41
CA ASP A 211 0.32 0.02 17.47
C ASP A 211 -0.71 -0.37 16.42
N SER A 212 -0.68 -1.62 15.96
CA SER A 212 -1.69 -2.16 15.05
C SER A 212 -3.04 -2.38 15.77
N LEU A 213 -3.01 -2.86 17.02
CA LEU A 213 -4.22 -3.17 17.79
C LEU A 213 -5.11 -1.96 18.11
N ARG A 214 -4.60 -0.73 18.00
CA ARG A 214 -5.42 0.48 18.25
C ARG A 214 -6.61 0.63 17.30
N TYR A 215 -6.53 0.05 16.10
CA TYR A 215 -7.65 0.05 15.15
C TYR A 215 -8.64 -1.09 15.41
N TYR A 216 -8.27 -2.07 16.23
CA TYR A 216 -9.02 -3.31 16.32
C TYR A 216 -10.39 -3.12 16.98
N VAL A 217 -10.48 -2.33 18.05
CA VAL A 217 -11.77 -2.01 18.69
C VAL A 217 -12.68 -1.24 17.73
N PRO A 218 -12.26 -0.12 17.10
CA PRO A 218 -13.07 0.56 16.08
C PRO A 218 -13.48 -0.35 14.92
N LEU A 219 -12.58 -1.24 14.46
CA LEU A 219 -12.87 -2.20 13.41
C LEU A 219 -13.97 -3.18 13.82
N LEU A 220 -13.85 -3.81 15.00
CA LEU A 220 -14.87 -4.73 15.51
C LEU A 220 -16.23 -4.05 15.66
N GLN A 221 -16.26 -2.81 16.16
CA GLN A 221 -17.50 -2.03 16.28
C GLN A 221 -18.16 -1.78 14.92
N LEU A 222 -17.36 -1.46 13.91
CA LEU A 222 -17.83 -1.30 12.54
C LEU A 222 -18.36 -2.64 11.97
N CYS A 223 -17.58 -3.71 12.10
CA CYS A 223 -17.93 -5.05 11.62
C CYS A 223 -19.20 -5.60 12.26
N VAL A 224 -19.47 -5.31 13.54
CA VAL A 224 -20.73 -5.70 14.21
C VAL A 224 -21.96 -5.09 13.54
N ARG A 225 -21.83 -3.89 12.94
CA ARG A 225 -22.92 -3.27 12.18
C ARG A 225 -23.02 -3.81 10.76
N LEU A 226 -21.89 -4.13 10.13
CA LEU A 226 -21.82 -4.46 8.71
C LEU A 226 -22.06 -5.94 8.39
N LEU A 227 -21.59 -6.84 9.25
CA LEU A 227 -21.53 -8.26 8.98
C LEU A 227 -22.74 -8.98 9.59
N PRO A 228 -23.35 -9.93 8.84
CA PRO A 228 -24.33 -10.84 9.43
C PRO A 228 -23.65 -11.76 10.45
N GLY A 229 -24.39 -12.25 11.46
CA GLY A 229 -23.86 -13.22 12.42
C GLY A 229 -22.73 -12.67 13.31
N ALA A 230 -22.85 -11.40 13.73
CA ALA A 230 -21.81 -10.70 14.48
C ALA A 230 -21.73 -11.08 15.97
N GLU A 231 -22.41 -12.13 16.44
CA GLU A 231 -22.45 -12.53 17.86
C GLU A 231 -21.05 -12.81 18.40
N ALA A 232 -20.21 -13.49 17.62
CA ALA A 232 -18.82 -13.76 17.99
C ALA A 232 -17.98 -12.47 18.13
N LEU A 233 -18.25 -11.47 17.28
CA LEU A 233 -17.57 -10.16 17.35
C LEU A 233 -18.05 -9.34 18.55
N GLN A 234 -19.35 -9.40 18.86
CA GLN A 234 -19.93 -8.77 20.06
C GLN A 234 -19.38 -9.39 21.34
N GLU A 235 -19.25 -10.72 21.40
CA GLU A 235 -18.62 -11.41 22.53
C GLU A 235 -17.14 -11.04 22.64
N ARG A 236 -16.43 -10.93 21.51
CA ARG A 236 -15.03 -10.48 21.50
C ARG A 236 -14.89 -9.07 22.08
N LEU A 237 -15.72 -8.11 21.68
CA LEU A 237 -15.76 -6.76 22.28
C LEU A 237 -16.08 -6.81 23.78
N SER A 238 -17.04 -7.64 24.18
CA SER A 238 -17.44 -7.82 25.59
C SER A 238 -16.29 -8.40 26.43
N SER A 239 -15.58 -9.38 25.90
CA SER A 239 -14.36 -9.96 26.49
C SER A 239 -13.24 -8.92 26.62
N MET A 240 -13.00 -8.11 25.60
CA MET A 240 -12.01 -7.02 25.65
C MET A 240 -12.36 -6.01 26.74
N LYS A 241 -13.64 -5.63 26.86
CA LYS A 241 -14.14 -4.75 27.94
C LYS A 241 -13.92 -5.38 29.32
N ARG A 242 -14.22 -6.67 29.50
CA ARG A 242 -13.98 -7.41 30.77
C ARG A 242 -12.50 -7.44 31.16
N ARG A 243 -11.60 -7.46 30.16
CA ARG A 243 -10.15 -7.38 30.34
C ARG A 243 -9.62 -5.96 30.59
N GLY A 244 -10.51 -4.97 30.73
CA GLY A 244 -10.14 -3.58 31.03
C GLY A 244 -9.75 -2.74 29.80
N MET A 245 -9.93 -3.25 28.58
CA MET A 245 -9.68 -2.43 27.38
C MET A 245 -10.79 -1.39 27.19
N LYS A 246 -10.41 -0.21 26.71
CA LYS A 246 -11.37 0.83 26.34
C LYS A 246 -12.15 0.39 25.10
N VAL A 247 -13.42 0.04 25.31
CA VAL A 247 -14.36 -0.36 24.24
C VAL A 247 -15.44 0.68 24.00
N VAL A 248 -15.72 1.57 24.94
CA VAL A 248 -16.74 2.62 24.81
C VAL A 248 -16.09 3.97 24.58
N GLY A 249 -16.68 4.80 23.72
CA GLY A 249 -16.15 6.13 23.39
C GLY A 249 -14.85 6.07 22.60
N CYS A 250 -14.63 4.99 21.86
CA CYS A 250 -13.59 4.93 20.83
C CYS A 250 -14.05 5.73 19.61
N PRO A 251 -13.13 6.41 18.90
CA PRO A 251 -13.47 7.08 17.65
C PRO A 251 -13.95 6.07 16.60
N PRO A 252 -14.78 6.49 15.63
CA PRO A 252 -15.06 5.72 14.43
C PRO A 252 -13.77 5.23 13.74
N LEU A 253 -13.83 4.09 13.05
CA LEU A 253 -12.64 3.50 12.40
C LEU A 253 -11.95 4.48 11.45
N LEU A 254 -12.73 5.25 10.68
CA LEU A 254 -12.19 6.26 9.76
C LEU A 254 -11.33 7.28 10.52
N ASP A 255 -11.87 7.87 11.57
CA ASP A 255 -11.17 8.88 12.38
C ASP A 255 -9.94 8.29 13.08
N ALA A 256 -10.04 7.06 13.58
CA ALA A 256 -8.94 6.36 14.23
C ALA A 256 -7.74 6.16 13.29
N VAL A 257 -8.01 5.81 12.03
CA VAL A 257 -6.97 5.59 11.01
C VAL A 257 -6.45 6.92 10.45
N LEU A 258 -7.33 7.92 10.28
CA LEU A 258 -6.95 9.24 9.78
C LEU A 258 -6.04 10.00 10.75
N ALA A 259 -6.10 9.71 12.04
CA ALA A 259 -5.21 10.29 13.05
C ALA A 259 -3.71 10.04 12.79
N ASP A 260 -3.37 9.05 11.95
CA ASP A 260 -1.99 8.71 11.60
C ASP A 260 -1.45 9.42 10.37
N PHE A 261 -2.31 10.13 9.66
CA PHE A 261 -1.91 10.93 8.52
C PHE A 261 -1.78 12.38 8.96
N PRO A 262 -0.76 13.10 8.47
CA PRO A 262 -0.63 14.52 8.74
C PRO A 262 -1.90 15.24 8.28
N SER A 263 -2.40 16.16 9.11
CA SER A 263 -3.61 16.92 8.82
C SER A 263 -3.42 17.70 7.51
N THR A 264 -4.32 17.51 6.55
CA THR A 264 -4.30 18.21 5.24
C THR A 264 -4.65 19.70 5.34
N SER A 265 -4.91 20.21 6.54
CA SER A 265 -5.14 21.64 6.82
C SER A 265 -3.83 22.43 6.77
N GLY A 266 -3.34 22.72 5.56
CA GLY A 266 -2.11 23.51 5.43
C GLY A 266 -1.70 23.96 4.03
N GLN A 267 -2.55 23.87 3.00
CA GLN A 267 -2.26 24.48 1.69
C GLN A 267 -3.54 25.05 1.07
N THR A 268 -3.80 26.33 1.37
CA THR A 268 -4.61 27.25 0.56
C THR A 268 -3.69 28.37 0.10
#